data_AF-A0A3A9EC46-F1
#
_entry.id   AF-A0A3A9EC46-F1
#
_cell.length_a   1.000
_cell.length_b   1.000
_cell.length_c   1.000
_cell.angle_alpha   90.00
_cell.angle_beta   90.00
_cell.angle_gamma   90.00
#
_symmetry.space_group_name_H-M   'P 1'
#
loop_
_entity.id
_entity.type
_entity.pdbx_description
1 polymer ?
#
loop_
_entity_poly.entity_id
_entity_poly.type
_entity_poly.pdbx_seq_one_letter_code
_entity_poly.pdbx_strand_id
1 'polypeptide(L)'
;MQWFAAKAADGKRALIFEDDQGVGAFVNLKPNEAEEINLANGSVLPKTARLKITTIKIDEHYRNQRIGEGALGLTLWQWRDLGINEIYVTVFDKHISLILLLEKYGFIHVGNNLNGERVYIKDRRNLDFSDPCKSFPFLSGQVQHAGCLAIDMEYHDTMFASSDLANTLQERVDISVANGLKKVYIGKPYSLAFKVGEPVLVYRKYTGTGGRPGYKSVITTYCVATRIEKVKVNGHAQNSYDQFLRMVGNKSVYNEDELKEKYDTWAL
;
A
#
# COMPACT_ATOMS: atom_id res chain seq x y z
N MET A 1 15.00 25.18 10.24
CA MET A 1 13.76 25.33 11.03
C MET A 1 12.72 26.25 10.40
N GLN A 2 13.07 27.43 9.86
CA GLN A 2 12.08 28.38 9.28
C GLN A 2 11.22 27.82 8.12
N TRP A 3 11.79 26.96 7.27
CA TRP A 3 11.02 26.35 6.16
C TRP A 3 9.85 25.50 6.66
N PHE A 4 10.06 24.68 7.68
CA PHE A 4 9.04 23.79 8.24
C PHE A 4 7.89 24.58 8.86
N ALA A 5 8.22 25.60 9.65
CA ALA A 5 7.24 26.51 10.26
C ALA A 5 6.42 27.27 9.20
N ALA A 6 7.06 27.75 8.13
CA ALA A 6 6.38 28.43 7.04
C ALA A 6 5.44 27.49 6.26
N LYS A 7 5.82 26.22 6.03
CA LYS A 7 4.96 25.25 5.35
C LYS A 7 3.76 24.84 6.21
N ALA A 8 3.95 24.67 7.52
CA ALA A 8 2.87 24.37 8.45
C ALA A 8 1.83 25.51 8.52
N ALA A 9 2.28 26.77 8.51
CA ALA A 9 1.40 27.95 8.50
C ALA A 9 0.52 28.04 7.23
N ASP A 10 0.99 27.52 6.09
CA ASP A 10 0.23 27.43 4.83
C ASP A 10 -0.79 26.27 4.81
N GLY A 11 -0.99 25.57 5.92
CA GLY A 11 -1.88 24.40 6.00
C GLY A 11 -1.34 23.14 5.30
N LYS A 12 -0.04 23.10 4.98
CA LYS A 12 0.60 21.92 4.37
C LYS A 12 0.80 20.85 5.43
N ARG A 13 0.65 19.59 5.02
CA ARG A 13 0.80 18.41 5.88
C ARG A 13 1.99 17.60 5.41
N ALA A 14 2.84 17.18 6.34
CA ALA A 14 3.93 16.27 6.07
C ALA A 14 3.59 14.88 6.61
N LEU A 15 3.80 13.85 5.79
CA LEU A 15 3.91 12.47 6.23
C LEU A 15 5.40 12.17 6.35
N ILE A 16 5.83 11.79 7.55
CA ILE A 16 7.22 11.48 7.87
C ILE A 16 7.26 10.03 8.32
N PHE A 17 8.19 9.27 7.76
CA PHE A 17 8.59 7.97 8.26
C PHE A 17 10.03 8.08 8.76
N GLU A 18 10.24 7.73 10.02
CA GLU A 18 11.53 7.74 10.70
C GLU A 18 11.84 6.34 11.24
N ASP A 19 13.11 5.96 11.24
CA ASP A 19 13.62 4.84 12.03
C ASP A 19 14.83 5.29 12.87
N ASP A 20 15.49 4.34 13.53
CA ASP A 20 16.65 4.58 14.40
C ASP A 20 17.84 5.27 13.69
N GLN A 21 17.87 5.31 12.35
CA GLN A 21 18.88 5.98 11.53
C GLN A 21 18.42 7.31 10.93
N GLY A 22 17.14 7.68 11.09
CA GLY A 22 16.59 8.98 10.68
C GLY A 22 15.38 8.87 9.75
N VAL A 23 15.10 9.94 8.99
CA VAL A 23 13.92 10.03 8.12
C VAL A 23 14.08 9.15 6.87
N GLY A 24 13.37 8.03 6.80
CA GLY A 24 13.36 7.15 5.64
C GLY A 24 12.43 7.59 4.50
N ALA A 25 11.34 8.31 4.80
CA ALA A 25 10.52 8.97 3.79
C ALA A 25 9.87 10.26 4.28
N PHE A 26 9.75 11.21 3.36
CA PHE A 26 9.10 12.49 3.56
C PHE A 26 8.17 12.79 2.39
N VAL A 27 6.89 12.99 2.67
CA VAL A 27 5.90 13.43 1.68
C VAL A 27 5.22 14.71 2.16
N ASN A 28 5.36 15.79 1.42
CA ASN A 28 4.69 17.06 1.71
C ASN A 28 3.48 17.27 0.81
N LEU A 29 2.33 17.46 1.45
CA LEU A 29 1.02 17.56 0.81
C LEU A 29 0.46 18.97 0.95
N LYS A 30 -0.06 19.51 -0.15
CA LYS A 30 -0.83 20.76 -0.18
C LYS A 30 -2.28 20.42 -0.58
N PRO A 31 -3.22 20.37 0.39
CA PRO A 31 -4.62 20.14 0.10
C PRO A 31 -5.25 21.37 -0.57
N ASN A 32 -6.35 21.18 -1.29
CA ASN A 32 -7.14 22.25 -1.92
C ASN A 32 -6.33 23.16 -2.88
N GLU A 33 -5.32 22.62 -3.55
CA GLU A 33 -4.63 23.32 -4.63
C GLU A 33 -5.62 23.51 -5.79
N ALA A 34 -5.94 24.75 -6.13
CA ALA A 34 -6.97 25.08 -7.12
C ALA A 34 -6.45 25.90 -8.31
N GLU A 35 -5.13 25.97 -8.45
CA GLU A 35 -4.48 26.65 -9.58
C GLU A 35 -4.70 25.89 -10.89
N GLU A 36 -4.71 26.63 -12.00
CA GLU A 36 -4.59 26.05 -13.34
C GLU A 36 -3.15 25.56 -13.56
N ILE A 37 -2.99 24.54 -14.39
CA ILE A 37 -1.66 24.01 -14.71
C ILE A 37 -1.42 24.20 -16.21
N ASN A 38 -0.53 25.12 -16.55
CA ASN A 38 -0.08 25.36 -17.91
C ASN A 38 0.91 24.27 -18.34
N LEU A 39 0.60 23.59 -19.44
CA LEU A 39 1.45 22.55 -20.02
C LEU A 39 2.26 23.12 -21.20
N ALA A 40 3.47 22.61 -21.38
CA ALA A 40 4.42 23.06 -22.39
C ALA A 40 3.93 22.83 -23.83
N ASN A 41 2.96 21.94 -24.04
CA ASN A 41 2.32 21.71 -25.33
C ASN A 41 1.21 22.73 -25.67
N GLY A 42 1.03 23.78 -24.85
CA GLY A 42 0.01 24.81 -25.01
C GLY A 42 -1.37 24.45 -24.44
N SER A 43 -1.56 23.22 -23.92
CA SER A 43 -2.80 22.85 -23.23
C SER A 43 -2.81 23.33 -21.77
N VAL A 44 -3.99 23.51 -21.21
CA VAL A 44 -4.18 23.99 -19.83
C VAL A 44 -5.10 23.03 -19.09
N LEU A 45 -4.65 22.55 -17.93
CA LEU A 45 -5.52 21.82 -17.02
C LEU A 45 -6.34 22.82 -16.20
N PRO A 46 -7.68 22.69 -16.17
CA PRO A 46 -8.55 23.70 -15.58
C PRO A 46 -8.38 23.81 -14.07
N LYS A 47 -8.82 24.96 -13.52
CA LYS A 47 -8.92 25.17 -12.08
C LYS A 47 -9.94 24.21 -11.47
N THR A 48 -9.47 23.36 -10.56
CA THR A 48 -10.29 22.48 -9.73
C THR A 48 -9.50 22.16 -8.48
N ALA A 49 -10.18 21.83 -7.37
CA ALA A 49 -9.51 21.44 -6.15
C ALA A 49 -8.77 20.12 -6.34
N ARG A 50 -7.48 20.12 -6.01
CA ARG A 50 -6.59 18.96 -6.07
C ARG A 50 -5.82 18.80 -4.76
N LEU A 51 -5.45 17.56 -4.45
CA LEU A 51 -4.36 17.31 -3.53
C LEU A 51 -3.04 17.33 -4.30
N LYS A 52 -2.12 18.23 -3.95
CA LYS A 52 -0.79 18.28 -4.57
C LYS A 52 0.24 17.60 -3.68
N ILE A 53 0.97 16.64 -4.23
CA ILE A 53 2.23 16.16 -3.65
C ILE A 53 3.31 17.15 -4.08
N THR A 54 3.73 18.01 -3.16
CA THR A 54 4.71 19.08 -3.44
C THR A 54 6.15 18.62 -3.32
N THR A 55 6.39 17.59 -2.50
CA THR A 55 7.71 17.01 -2.30
C THR A 55 7.53 15.57 -1.89
N ILE A 56 8.28 14.68 -2.54
CA ILE A 56 8.47 13.31 -2.09
C ILE A 56 9.97 13.05 -2.06
N LYS A 57 10.48 12.68 -0.89
CA LYS A 57 11.86 12.29 -0.70
C LYS A 57 11.86 10.95 0.00
N ILE A 58 12.51 9.98 -0.63
CA ILE A 58 12.72 8.65 -0.06
C ILE A 58 14.22 8.52 0.07
N ASP A 59 14.69 8.17 1.25
CA ASP A 59 16.12 8.05 1.48
C ASP A 59 16.69 6.83 0.73
N GLU A 60 17.88 6.99 0.15
CA GLU A 60 18.47 6.00 -0.75
C GLU A 60 18.86 4.71 -0.04
N HIS A 61 19.14 4.76 1.27
CA HIS A 61 19.44 3.58 2.08
C HIS A 61 18.24 2.61 2.16
N TYR A 62 17.05 3.10 1.83
CA TYR A 62 15.81 2.31 1.73
C TYR A 62 15.44 1.93 0.29
N ARG A 63 16.33 2.09 -0.71
CA ARG A 63 16.03 1.72 -2.12
C ARG A 63 15.54 0.27 -2.28
N ASN A 64 16.04 -0.63 -1.45
CA ASN A 64 15.65 -2.06 -1.46
C ASN A 64 14.48 -2.36 -0.50
N GLN A 65 14.05 -1.35 0.26
CA GLN A 65 12.93 -1.43 1.18
C GLN A 65 11.67 -0.82 0.55
N ARG A 66 10.51 -1.25 1.03
CA ARG A 66 9.22 -0.95 0.38
C ARG A 66 8.61 0.36 0.87
N ILE A 67 9.44 1.21 1.45
CA ILE A 67 9.08 2.48 2.09
C ILE A 67 8.47 3.46 1.08
N GLY A 68 8.96 3.49 -0.16
CA GLY A 68 8.32 4.28 -1.22
C GLY A 68 6.86 3.85 -1.47
N GLU A 69 6.58 2.55 -1.52
CA GLU A 69 5.22 2.04 -1.65
C GLU A 69 4.37 2.38 -0.42
N GLY A 70 4.92 2.25 0.79
CA GLY A 70 4.24 2.59 2.04
C GLY A 70 3.89 4.08 2.14
N ALA A 71 4.84 4.97 1.85
CA ALA A 71 4.65 6.42 1.89
C ALA A 71 3.61 6.90 0.86
N LEU A 72 3.66 6.35 -0.36
CA LEU A 72 2.63 6.61 -1.36
C LEU A 72 1.27 6.05 -0.92
N GLY A 73 1.26 4.88 -0.27
CA GLY A 73 0.05 4.29 0.31
C GLY A 73 -0.64 5.16 1.34
N LEU A 74 0.10 5.68 2.32
CA LEU A 74 -0.42 6.63 3.31
C LEU A 74 -0.95 7.90 2.63
N THR A 75 -0.23 8.40 1.64
CA THR A 75 -0.66 9.57 0.85
C THR A 75 -2.00 9.32 0.15
N LEU A 76 -2.16 8.15 -0.46
CA LEU A 76 -3.39 7.76 -1.16
C LEU A 76 -4.56 7.52 -0.20
N TRP A 77 -4.32 7.01 1.01
CA TRP A 77 -5.34 6.94 2.07
C TRP A 77 -5.81 8.33 2.49
N GLN A 78 -4.88 9.24 2.78
CA GLN A 78 -5.23 10.61 3.13
C GLN A 78 -5.99 11.30 1.98
N TRP A 79 -5.58 11.07 0.74
CA TRP A 79 -6.32 11.55 -0.42
C TRP A 79 -7.77 11.06 -0.42
N ARG A 80 -7.99 9.75 -0.25
CA ARG A 80 -9.35 9.16 -0.14
C ARG A 80 -10.18 9.92 0.88
N ASP A 81 -9.65 10.09 2.09
CA ASP A 81 -10.33 10.67 3.25
C ASP A 81 -10.66 12.15 3.07
N LEU A 82 -9.83 12.89 2.31
CA LEU A 82 -10.10 14.30 1.96
C LEU A 82 -11.30 14.48 1.00
N GLY A 83 -11.77 13.43 0.33
CA GLY A 83 -12.91 13.54 -0.59
C GLY A 83 -12.62 14.28 -1.90
N ILE A 84 -11.39 14.70 -2.16
CA ILE A 84 -11.00 15.49 -3.35
C ILE A 84 -10.81 14.57 -4.56
N ASN A 85 -11.33 14.96 -5.74
CA ASN A 85 -11.33 14.09 -6.92
C ASN A 85 -9.93 13.79 -7.47
N GLU A 86 -9.03 14.77 -7.49
CA GLU A 86 -7.73 14.66 -8.15
C GLU A 86 -6.58 14.76 -7.12
N ILE A 87 -5.59 13.89 -7.27
CA ILE A 87 -4.26 14.03 -6.67
C ILE A 87 -3.22 14.13 -7.78
N TYR A 88 -2.24 15.01 -7.62
CA TYR A 88 -1.21 15.18 -8.64
C TYR A 88 0.18 15.47 -8.07
N VAL A 89 1.19 15.25 -8.90
CA VAL A 89 2.60 15.50 -8.61
C VAL A 89 3.32 15.97 -9.87
N THR A 90 4.32 16.82 -9.70
CA THR A 90 5.29 17.16 -10.75
C THR A 90 6.63 16.50 -10.43
N VAL A 91 7.29 15.96 -11.46
CA VAL A 91 8.55 15.22 -11.27
C VAL A 91 9.45 15.36 -12.50
N PHE A 92 10.74 15.63 -12.28
CA PHE A 92 11.73 15.59 -13.36
C PHE A 92 11.95 14.16 -13.86
N ASP A 93 12.17 14.01 -15.16
CA ASP A 93 12.41 12.73 -15.86
C ASP A 93 13.53 11.87 -15.25
N LYS A 94 14.57 12.50 -14.69
CA LYS A 94 15.67 11.83 -14.00
C LYS A 94 15.23 10.94 -12.82
N HIS A 95 14.06 11.17 -12.23
CA HIS A 95 13.55 10.40 -11.09
C HIS A 95 12.78 9.14 -11.54
N ILE A 96 13.45 8.27 -12.29
CA ILE A 96 12.87 7.07 -12.93
C ILE A 96 12.14 6.17 -11.92
N SER A 97 12.75 5.86 -10.78
CA SER A 97 12.15 4.97 -9.78
C SER A 97 10.83 5.51 -9.20
N LEU A 98 10.74 6.83 -9.00
CA LEU A 98 9.52 7.48 -8.53
C LEU A 98 8.45 7.48 -9.62
N ILE A 99 8.81 7.75 -10.87
CA ILE A 99 7.89 7.70 -12.01
C ILE A 99 7.26 6.31 -12.13
N LEU A 100 8.07 5.24 -12.11
CA LEU A 100 7.59 3.86 -12.16
C LEU A 100 6.65 3.53 -10.99
N LEU A 101 6.95 4.05 -9.79
CA LEU A 101 6.09 3.89 -8.62
C LEU A 101 4.74 4.59 -8.82
N LEU A 102 4.73 5.83 -9.31
CA LEU A 102 3.52 6.59 -9.59
C LEU A 102 2.62 5.88 -10.61
N GLU A 103 3.20 5.46 -11.75
CA GLU A 103 2.48 4.75 -12.81
C GLU A 103 1.91 3.42 -12.32
N LYS A 104 2.68 2.66 -11.53
CA LYS A 104 2.24 1.41 -10.90
C LYS A 104 1.01 1.61 -10.01
N TYR A 105 0.89 2.75 -9.35
CA TYR A 105 -0.26 3.11 -8.52
C TYR A 105 -1.25 4.02 -9.26
N GLY A 106 -1.30 3.95 -10.60
CA GLY A 106 -2.40 4.50 -11.40
C GLY A 106 -2.34 6.00 -11.65
N PHE A 107 -1.19 6.64 -11.42
CA PHE A 107 -0.97 8.00 -11.91
C PHE A 107 -0.69 7.97 -13.41
N ILE A 108 -1.26 8.93 -14.14
CA ILE A 108 -1.15 9.05 -15.60
C ILE A 108 -0.38 10.33 -15.91
N HIS A 109 0.60 10.23 -16.81
CA HIS A 109 1.31 11.40 -17.34
C HIS A 109 0.39 12.19 -18.28
N VAL A 110 0.12 13.45 -17.96
CA VAL A 110 -0.81 14.32 -18.72
C VAL A 110 -0.10 15.39 -19.54
N GLY A 111 1.21 15.55 -19.36
CA GLY A 111 2.02 16.55 -20.05
C GLY A 111 3.21 17.01 -19.21
N ASN A 112 3.94 18.00 -19.70
CA ASN A 112 5.03 18.62 -18.96
C ASN A 112 4.64 20.05 -18.59
N ASN A 113 5.02 20.52 -17.40
CA ASN A 113 4.86 21.92 -17.03
C ASN A 113 5.90 22.79 -17.75
N LEU A 114 5.79 24.12 -17.59
CA LEU A 114 6.71 25.09 -18.20
C LEU A 114 8.17 24.96 -17.72
N ASN A 115 8.40 24.29 -16.59
CA ASN A 115 9.75 24.05 -16.04
C ASN A 115 10.36 22.72 -16.53
N GLY A 116 9.67 21.98 -17.41
CA GLY A 116 10.12 20.69 -17.92
C GLY A 116 9.84 19.50 -16.99
N GLU A 117 9.11 19.68 -15.89
CA GLU A 117 8.69 18.57 -15.04
C GLU A 117 7.47 17.86 -15.66
N ARG A 118 7.46 16.53 -15.57
CA ARG A 118 6.31 15.71 -15.96
C ARG A 118 5.19 15.88 -14.93
N VAL A 119 3.97 16.13 -15.39
CA VAL A 119 2.77 16.25 -14.56
C VAL A 119 2.05 14.90 -14.56
N TYR A 120 1.89 14.32 -13.38
CA TYR A 120 1.19 13.05 -13.17
C TYR A 120 -0.07 13.27 -12.34
N ILE A 121 -1.20 12.73 -12.80
CA ILE A 121 -2.51 12.87 -12.14
C ILE A 121 -3.11 11.51 -11.88
N LYS A 122 -3.76 11.37 -10.73
CA LYS A 122 -4.70 10.28 -10.45
C LYS A 122 -6.05 10.88 -10.06
N ASP A 123 -7.12 10.38 -10.68
CA ASP A 123 -8.48 10.87 -10.52
C ASP A 123 -9.41 9.74 -10.06
N ARG A 124 -10.06 9.91 -8.91
CA ARG A 124 -10.97 8.87 -8.36
C ARG A 124 -12.22 8.65 -9.20
N ARG A 125 -12.56 9.58 -10.10
CA ARG A 125 -13.70 9.46 -11.03
C ARG A 125 -13.40 8.51 -12.19
N ASN A 126 -12.11 8.28 -12.49
CA ASN A 126 -11.66 7.47 -13.61
C ASN A 126 -10.50 6.54 -13.18
N LEU A 127 -10.84 5.54 -12.37
CA LEU A 127 -9.88 4.56 -11.86
C LEU A 127 -9.85 3.30 -12.73
N ASP A 128 -8.64 2.80 -12.99
CA ASP A 128 -8.42 1.50 -13.61
C ASP A 128 -8.56 0.38 -12.56
N PHE A 129 -9.69 -0.32 -12.58
CA PHE A 129 -9.97 -1.46 -11.71
C PHE A 129 -9.45 -2.81 -12.24
N SER A 130 -8.78 -2.84 -13.40
CA SER A 130 -8.16 -4.08 -13.90
C SER A 130 -6.91 -4.48 -13.10
N ASP A 131 -6.28 -3.52 -12.43
CA ASP A 131 -5.18 -3.74 -11.49
C ASP A 131 -5.53 -3.14 -10.12
N PRO A 132 -5.53 -3.95 -9.04
CA PRO A 132 -5.77 -3.46 -7.69
C PRO A 132 -4.80 -2.36 -7.23
N CYS A 133 -3.58 -2.31 -7.76
CA CYS A 133 -2.62 -1.25 -7.43
C CYS A 133 -3.06 0.10 -8.01
N LYS A 134 -3.57 0.08 -9.24
CA LYS A 134 -4.00 1.30 -9.93
C LYS A 134 -5.29 1.86 -9.33
N SER A 135 -6.20 1.00 -8.90
CA SER A 135 -7.45 1.40 -8.25
C SER A 135 -7.29 1.73 -6.76
N PHE A 136 -6.20 1.30 -6.10
CA PHE A 136 -5.95 1.59 -4.69
C PHE A 136 -6.08 3.09 -4.37
N PRO A 137 -6.81 3.49 -3.31
CA PRO A 137 -7.36 2.65 -2.24
C PRO A 137 -8.85 2.26 -2.42
N PHE A 138 -9.39 2.39 -3.64
CA PHE A 138 -10.81 2.17 -3.91
C PHE A 138 -11.10 0.75 -4.37
N LEU A 139 -12.30 0.28 -4.06
CA LEU A 139 -12.86 -0.95 -4.62
C LEU A 139 -13.81 -0.60 -5.76
N SER A 140 -13.96 -1.53 -6.71
CA SER A 140 -14.95 -1.38 -7.77
C SER A 140 -16.37 -1.39 -7.17
N GLY A 141 -17.27 -0.58 -7.73
CA GLY A 141 -18.70 -0.66 -7.40
C GLY A 141 -19.36 -1.96 -7.86
N GLN A 142 -18.69 -2.77 -8.67
CA GLN A 142 -19.18 -4.03 -9.23
C GLN A 142 -18.76 -5.26 -8.42
N VAL A 143 -18.33 -5.10 -7.17
CA VAL A 143 -17.97 -6.23 -6.30
C VAL A 143 -19.22 -7.08 -6.03
N GLN A 144 -19.23 -8.31 -6.54
CA GLN A 144 -20.29 -9.29 -6.32
C GLN A 144 -19.96 -10.29 -5.21
N HIS A 145 -18.67 -10.56 -5.02
CA HIS A 145 -18.17 -11.56 -4.09
C HIS A 145 -17.01 -11.00 -3.28
N ALA A 146 -16.97 -11.33 -1.99
CA ALA A 146 -15.84 -11.10 -1.12
C ALA A 146 -15.48 -12.39 -0.41
N GLY A 147 -14.21 -12.76 -0.45
CA GLY A 147 -13.69 -13.87 0.32
C GLY A 147 -13.49 -13.52 1.79
N CYS A 148 -13.21 -14.52 2.61
CA CYS A 148 -12.72 -14.34 3.97
C CYS A 148 -11.45 -15.15 4.15
N LEU A 149 -10.40 -14.52 4.67
CA LEU A 149 -9.13 -15.15 5.00
C LEU A 149 -8.92 -15.07 6.51
N ALA A 150 -8.97 -16.23 7.17
CA ALA A 150 -8.62 -16.34 8.58
C ALA A 150 -7.10 -16.39 8.75
N ILE A 151 -6.57 -15.50 9.59
CA ILE A 151 -5.14 -15.41 9.91
C ILE A 151 -5.00 -15.49 11.42
N ASP A 152 -4.13 -16.39 11.90
CA ASP A 152 -3.82 -16.49 13.32
C ASP A 152 -3.23 -15.18 13.85
N MET A 153 -3.60 -14.79 15.07
CA MET A 153 -3.38 -13.44 15.58
C MET A 153 -1.93 -12.95 15.54
N GLU A 154 -0.96 -13.82 15.77
CA GLU A 154 0.48 -13.48 15.73
C GLU A 154 0.90 -12.98 14.34
N TYR A 155 0.50 -13.70 13.29
CA TYR A 155 0.80 -13.31 11.91
C TYR A 155 -0.05 -12.12 11.47
N HIS A 156 -1.30 -12.05 11.92
CA HIS A 156 -2.17 -10.92 11.62
C HIS A 156 -1.59 -9.61 12.15
N ASP A 157 -1.19 -9.58 13.42
CA ASP A 157 -0.78 -8.33 14.09
C ASP A 157 0.54 -7.80 13.51
N THR A 158 1.45 -8.68 13.08
CA THR A 158 2.64 -8.32 12.31
C THR A 158 2.29 -7.82 10.90
N MET A 159 1.36 -8.49 10.20
CA MET A 159 1.02 -8.17 8.82
C MET A 159 0.21 -6.87 8.71
N PHE A 160 -0.73 -6.66 9.61
CA PHE A 160 -1.71 -5.58 9.61
C PHE A 160 -1.60 -4.73 10.89
N ALA A 161 -0.37 -4.27 11.15
CA ALA A 161 -0.08 -3.43 12.31
C ALA A 161 -1.00 -2.20 12.44
N SER A 162 -1.55 -1.67 11.34
CA SER A 162 -2.47 -0.52 11.34
C SER A 162 -3.97 -0.86 11.48
N SER A 163 -4.34 -2.13 11.63
CA SER A 163 -5.74 -2.52 11.86
C SER A 163 -6.02 -2.45 13.36
N ASP A 164 -6.55 -1.32 13.81
CA ASP A 164 -6.78 -1.07 15.22
C ASP A 164 -7.95 -1.90 15.76
N LEU A 165 -7.66 -2.72 16.78
CA LEU A 165 -8.68 -3.26 17.66
C LEU A 165 -9.04 -2.16 18.67
N ALA A 166 -10.32 -1.82 18.78
CA ALA A 166 -10.79 -0.86 19.77
C ALA A 166 -10.23 -1.22 21.17
N ASN A 167 -9.71 -0.21 21.89
CA ASN A 167 -9.17 -0.28 23.25
C ASN A 167 -7.76 -0.90 23.43
N THR A 168 -6.84 -0.73 22.47
CA THR A 168 -5.42 -1.12 22.64
C THR A 168 -4.47 0.02 22.22
N LEU A 169 -3.50 0.39 23.07
CA LEU A 169 -2.46 1.39 22.77
C LEU A 169 -1.27 0.71 22.07
N GLN A 170 -0.83 1.19 20.89
CA GLN A 170 0.40 0.70 20.26
C GLN A 170 1.08 1.75 19.35
N GLU A 171 2.43 1.74 19.34
CA GLU A 171 3.35 2.55 18.51
C GLU A 171 3.46 1.98 17.07
N ARG A 172 2.42 2.19 16.24
CA ARG A 172 2.16 1.34 15.04
C ARG A 172 2.51 1.91 13.66
N VAL A 173 2.70 3.22 13.54
CA VAL A 173 2.77 3.87 12.22
C VAL A 173 4.05 3.48 11.47
N ASP A 174 5.17 3.36 12.17
CA ASP A 174 6.49 3.14 11.57
C ASP A 174 6.60 1.73 10.92
N ILE A 175 6.16 0.69 11.62
CA ILE A 175 6.19 -0.70 11.10
C ILE A 175 5.30 -0.86 9.85
N SER A 176 4.22 -0.08 9.73
CA SER A 176 3.27 -0.18 8.62
C SER A 176 3.85 0.31 7.28
N VAL A 177 4.71 1.34 7.30
CA VAL A 177 5.32 1.94 6.12
C VAL A 177 6.46 1.07 5.58
N ALA A 178 7.28 0.52 6.48
CA ALA A 178 8.38 -0.39 6.13
C ALA A 178 7.88 -1.63 5.35
N ASN A 179 6.70 -2.14 5.71
CA ASN A 179 6.12 -3.34 5.10
C ASN A 179 5.45 -3.11 3.74
N GLY A 180 5.33 -1.86 3.28
CA GLY A 180 4.71 -1.50 2.00
C GLY A 180 3.22 -1.88 1.88
N LEU A 181 2.63 -1.61 0.71
CA LEU A 181 1.19 -1.81 0.46
C LEU A 181 0.81 -3.25 0.13
N LYS A 182 1.67 -4.03 -0.54
CA LYS A 182 1.38 -5.44 -0.85
C LYS A 182 1.95 -6.34 0.23
N LYS A 183 1.17 -7.29 0.68
CA LYS A 183 1.55 -8.25 1.72
C LYS A 183 1.42 -9.66 1.15
N VAL A 184 2.29 -10.57 1.57
CA VAL A 184 2.24 -11.98 1.19
C VAL A 184 1.87 -12.80 2.42
N TYR A 185 0.75 -13.50 2.32
CA TYR A 185 0.33 -14.50 3.29
C TYR A 185 0.46 -15.89 2.68
N ILE A 186 0.98 -16.81 3.47
CA ILE A 186 1.16 -18.21 3.13
C ILE A 186 0.22 -18.95 4.08
N GLY A 187 -0.69 -19.75 3.53
CA GLY A 187 -1.69 -20.49 4.30
C GLY A 187 -1.99 -21.84 3.67
N LYS A 188 -2.65 -22.70 4.46
CA LYS A 188 -3.18 -23.99 4.03
C LYS A 188 -4.72 -23.99 4.15
N PRO A 189 -5.44 -23.17 3.36
CA PRO A 189 -6.89 -23.15 3.42
C PRO A 189 -7.46 -24.46 2.86
N TYR A 190 -8.52 -24.99 3.47
CA TYR A 190 -9.26 -26.13 2.92
C TYR A 190 -9.85 -25.80 1.55
N SER A 191 -10.40 -24.59 1.41
CA SER A 191 -10.83 -24.02 0.15
C SER A 191 -10.53 -22.52 0.12
N LEU A 192 -10.19 -22.00 -1.06
CA LEU A 192 -10.03 -20.57 -1.27
C LEU A 192 -11.31 -20.03 -1.88
N ALA A 193 -12.05 -19.24 -1.10
CA ALA A 193 -13.36 -18.69 -1.49
C ALA A 193 -13.26 -17.36 -2.24
N PHE A 194 -12.12 -17.08 -2.89
CA PHE A 194 -11.89 -15.85 -3.64
C PHE A 194 -10.85 -16.05 -4.75
N LYS A 195 -10.85 -15.15 -5.72
CA LYS A 195 -9.96 -15.11 -6.88
C LYS A 195 -9.15 -13.83 -6.93
N VAL A 196 -8.17 -13.78 -7.82
CA VAL A 196 -7.41 -12.56 -8.09
C VAL A 196 -8.37 -11.46 -8.56
N GLY A 197 -8.22 -10.26 -7.98
CA GLY A 197 -9.08 -9.11 -8.22
C GLY A 197 -10.27 -9.00 -7.26
N GLU A 198 -10.62 -10.06 -6.53
CA GLU A 198 -11.73 -10.01 -5.58
C GLU A 198 -11.28 -9.45 -4.22
N PRO A 199 -12.17 -8.70 -3.53
CA PRO A 199 -11.95 -8.32 -2.13
C PRO A 199 -11.87 -9.54 -1.21
N VAL A 200 -11.04 -9.42 -0.19
CA VAL A 200 -10.84 -10.43 0.85
C VAL A 200 -10.95 -9.75 2.20
N LEU A 201 -11.91 -10.18 3.00
CA LEU A 201 -12.04 -9.80 4.39
C LEU A 201 -10.98 -10.54 5.20
N VAL A 202 -10.24 -9.81 6.03
CA VAL A 202 -9.21 -10.38 6.89
C VAL A 202 -9.81 -10.63 8.26
N TYR A 203 -9.94 -11.90 8.61
CA TYR A 203 -10.44 -12.34 9.91
C TYR A 203 -9.26 -12.69 10.82
N ARG A 204 -9.03 -11.88 11.83
CA ARG A 204 -8.05 -12.14 12.87
C ARG A 204 -8.58 -13.23 13.80
N LYS A 205 -7.93 -14.40 13.79
CA LYS A 205 -8.27 -15.55 14.62
C LYS A 205 -7.47 -15.53 15.90
N TYR A 206 -8.16 -15.43 17.04
CA TYR A 206 -7.53 -15.50 18.36
C TYR A 206 -7.00 -16.92 18.63
N THR A 207 -5.71 -17.04 18.91
CA THR A 207 -5.02 -18.32 19.22
C THR A 207 -4.47 -18.37 20.65
N GLY A 208 -4.74 -17.34 21.46
CA GLY A 208 -4.31 -17.31 22.87
C GLY A 208 -5.16 -18.18 23.79
N THR A 209 -4.71 -18.31 25.04
CA THR A 209 -5.32 -19.17 26.07
C THR A 209 -6.35 -18.47 26.96
N GLY A 210 -6.44 -17.14 26.89
CA GLY A 210 -7.30 -16.34 27.77
C GLY A 210 -8.66 -15.99 27.14
N GLY A 211 -9.76 -16.32 27.81
CA GLY A 211 -11.11 -16.00 27.35
C GLY A 211 -11.59 -16.87 26.19
N ARG A 212 -12.77 -16.55 25.63
CA ARG A 212 -13.37 -17.37 24.55
C ARG A 212 -12.94 -16.85 23.17
N PRO A 213 -12.36 -17.70 22.30
CA PRO A 213 -11.90 -17.28 20.96
C PRO A 213 -12.97 -16.60 20.11
N GLY A 214 -14.24 -17.00 20.23
CA GLY A 214 -15.36 -16.41 19.50
C GLY A 214 -15.66 -14.94 19.83
N TYR A 215 -15.25 -14.45 21.02
CA TYR A 215 -15.40 -13.04 21.40
C TYR A 215 -14.13 -12.21 21.16
N LYS A 216 -13.04 -12.84 20.76
CA LYS A 216 -11.72 -12.20 20.57
C LYS A 216 -11.21 -12.27 19.13
N SER A 217 -11.92 -12.99 18.28
CA SER A 217 -11.65 -13.07 16.85
C SER A 217 -12.60 -12.14 16.11
N VAL A 218 -12.10 -11.42 15.10
CA VAL A 218 -12.86 -10.35 14.45
C VAL A 218 -12.34 -10.07 13.06
N ILE A 219 -13.22 -9.58 12.18
CA ILE A 219 -12.80 -9.00 10.90
C ILE A 219 -12.22 -7.62 11.19
N THR A 220 -10.94 -7.44 10.87
CA THR A 220 -10.16 -6.24 11.22
C THR A 220 -9.99 -5.30 10.03
N THR A 221 -9.91 -5.85 8.82
CA THR A 221 -9.62 -5.09 7.60
C THR A 221 -10.06 -5.88 6.35
N TYR A 222 -9.84 -5.29 5.19
CA TYR A 222 -10.00 -5.93 3.90
C TYR A 222 -8.80 -5.64 3.01
N CYS A 223 -8.55 -6.52 2.06
CA CYS A 223 -7.57 -6.33 1.00
C CYS A 223 -8.14 -6.82 -0.34
N VAL A 224 -7.37 -6.67 -1.42
CA VAL A 224 -7.70 -7.24 -2.73
C VAL A 224 -6.64 -8.27 -3.07
N ALA A 225 -7.06 -9.47 -3.46
CA ALA A 225 -6.12 -10.53 -3.84
C ALA A 225 -5.43 -10.15 -5.16
N THR A 226 -4.16 -9.74 -5.12
CA THR A 226 -3.42 -9.36 -6.34
C THR A 226 -2.78 -10.54 -7.06
N ARG A 227 -2.54 -11.63 -6.34
CA ARG A 227 -1.90 -12.85 -6.84
C ARG A 227 -2.21 -14.01 -5.90
N ILE A 228 -2.53 -15.17 -6.47
CA ILE A 228 -2.77 -16.41 -5.73
C ILE A 228 -1.94 -17.49 -6.41
N GLU A 229 -1.11 -18.18 -5.63
CA GLU A 229 -0.18 -19.19 -6.14
C GLU A 229 -0.31 -20.47 -5.34
N LYS A 230 -0.47 -21.60 -6.04
CA LYS A 230 -0.51 -22.93 -5.41
C LYS A 230 0.91 -23.50 -5.35
N VAL A 231 1.52 -23.47 -4.17
CA VAL A 231 2.87 -23.99 -3.96
C VAL A 231 2.87 -25.52 -3.89
N LYS A 232 1.80 -26.12 -3.33
CA LYS A 232 1.59 -27.56 -3.23
C LYS A 232 0.19 -27.94 -3.70
N VAL A 233 0.08 -29.09 -4.37
CA VAL A 233 -1.20 -29.70 -4.79
C VAL A 233 -1.13 -31.18 -4.47
N ASN A 234 -2.11 -31.70 -3.73
CA ASN A 234 -2.17 -33.10 -3.28
C ASN A 234 -0.87 -33.56 -2.59
N GLY A 235 -0.31 -32.74 -1.70
CA GLY A 235 0.96 -33.02 -1.03
C GLY A 235 2.23 -32.82 -1.87
N HIS A 236 2.13 -32.61 -3.19
CA HIS A 236 3.29 -32.46 -4.07
C HIS A 236 3.63 -31.00 -4.34
N ALA A 237 4.90 -30.64 -4.12
CA ALA A 237 5.43 -29.32 -4.46
C ALA A 237 5.40 -29.07 -5.97
N GLN A 238 4.87 -27.92 -6.38
CA GLN A 238 4.77 -27.52 -7.78
C GLN A 238 5.99 -26.72 -8.25
N ASN A 239 6.74 -26.16 -7.31
CA ASN A 239 7.90 -25.33 -7.53
C ASN A 239 9.01 -25.76 -6.58
N SER A 240 10.28 -25.49 -6.91
CA SER A 240 11.38 -25.70 -5.97
C SER A 240 11.31 -24.72 -4.78
N TYR A 241 12.06 -25.02 -3.71
CA TYR A 241 12.16 -24.13 -2.57
C TYR A 241 12.71 -22.74 -2.97
N ASP A 242 13.71 -22.68 -3.86
CA ASP A 242 14.24 -21.41 -4.37
C ASP A 242 13.20 -20.62 -5.18
N GLN A 243 12.38 -21.31 -5.98
CA GLN A 243 11.27 -20.67 -6.69
C GLN A 243 10.23 -20.14 -5.70
N PHE A 244 9.89 -20.90 -4.66
CA PHE A 244 9.01 -20.47 -3.58
C PHE A 244 9.56 -19.22 -2.86
N LEU A 245 10.83 -19.21 -2.46
CA LEU A 245 11.47 -18.05 -1.83
C LEU A 245 11.43 -16.81 -2.73
N ARG A 246 11.71 -16.96 -4.03
CA ARG A 246 11.59 -15.85 -5.00
C ARG A 246 10.16 -15.32 -5.13
N MET A 247 9.16 -16.19 -5.03
CA MET A 247 7.75 -15.80 -5.09
C MET A 247 7.31 -15.02 -3.86
N VAL A 248 7.77 -15.47 -2.68
CA VAL A 248 7.51 -14.81 -1.40
C VAL A 248 8.21 -13.45 -1.34
N GLY A 249 9.49 -13.42 -1.72
CA GLY A 249 10.34 -12.23 -1.66
C GLY A 249 10.41 -11.63 -0.26
N ASN A 250 10.73 -10.34 -0.16
CA ASN A 250 10.78 -9.59 1.09
C ASN A 250 9.39 -9.09 1.58
N LYS A 251 8.32 -9.87 1.33
CA LYS A 251 6.92 -9.43 1.49
C LYS A 251 6.12 -10.26 2.50
N SER A 252 6.76 -11.25 3.10
CA SER A 252 6.17 -12.18 4.04
C SER A 252 6.50 -11.78 5.47
N VAL A 253 5.59 -12.10 6.38
CA VAL A 253 5.80 -11.96 7.84
C VAL A 253 6.55 -13.14 8.46
N TYR A 254 6.76 -14.21 7.69
CA TYR A 254 7.51 -15.40 8.09
C TYR A 254 9.00 -15.21 7.86
N ASN A 255 9.82 -15.67 8.81
CA ASN A 255 11.27 -15.77 8.63
C ASN A 255 11.66 -16.97 7.74
N GLU A 256 12.94 -17.08 7.35
CA GLU A 256 13.38 -18.16 6.44
C GLU A 256 13.18 -19.57 7.01
N ASP A 257 13.36 -19.76 8.32
CA ASP A 257 13.15 -21.06 8.98
C ASP A 257 11.67 -21.45 8.97
N GLU A 258 10.77 -20.51 9.29
CA GLU A 258 9.32 -20.70 9.19
C GLU A 258 8.87 -20.96 7.75
N LEU A 259 9.48 -20.28 6.77
CA LEU A 259 9.21 -20.50 5.35
C LEU A 259 9.65 -21.91 4.93
N LYS A 260 10.81 -22.37 5.39
CA LYS A 260 11.29 -23.74 5.15
C LYS A 260 10.37 -24.77 5.77
N GLU A 261 10.01 -24.57 7.05
CA GLU A 261 9.10 -25.46 7.77
C GLU A 261 7.74 -25.55 7.08
N LYS A 262 7.13 -24.41 6.71
CA LYS A 262 5.84 -24.42 6.01
C LYS A 262 5.95 -25.08 4.63
N TYR A 263 7.04 -24.83 3.91
CA TYR A 263 7.29 -25.46 2.63
C TYR A 263 7.46 -26.97 2.77
N ASP A 264 8.13 -27.48 3.79
CA ASP A 264 8.33 -28.91 4.00
C ASP A 264 7.07 -29.59 4.56
N THR A 265 6.54 -29.06 5.66
CA THR A 265 5.52 -29.67 6.53
C THR A 265 4.10 -29.55 5.99
N TRP A 266 3.77 -28.55 5.17
CA TRP A 266 2.42 -28.48 4.57
C TRP A 266 2.22 -29.46 3.40
N ALA A 267 2.90 -30.61 3.45
CA ALA A 267 2.61 -31.81 2.69
C ALA A 267 1.50 -32.59 3.41
N LEU A 268 0.25 -32.33 3.03
CA LEU A 268 -0.89 -33.26 2.98
C LEU A 268 -2.11 -32.47 2.50
#